data_AF-A0A7W9WX24-F1
#
_entry.id   AF-A0A7W9WX24-F1
#
_cell.length_a   1.000
_cell.length_b   1.000
_cell.length_c   1.000
_cell.angle_alpha   90.00
_cell.angle_beta   90.00
_cell.angle_gamma   90.00
#
_symmetry.space_group_name_H-M   'P 1'
#
loop_
_entity.id
_entity.type
_entity.pdbx_description
1 polymer ?
#
loop_
_entity_poly.entity_id
_entity_poly.type
_entity_poly.pdbx_seq_one_letter_code
_entity_poly.pdbx_strand_id
1 'polypeptide(L)'
;MAELLLGNIEENIADEEINAFLQKYGFPPYDEIQRIEGAGRPAALLRYNELTDDFLRTLQPRVHNIFWHNRTISAQVIPVREED
;
A
#
# COMPACT_ATOMS: atom_id res chain seq x y z
N MET A 1 11.69 -4.53 8.00
CA MET A 1 11.39 -3.91 6.70
C MET A 1 10.25 -4.68 6.10
N ALA A 2 9.23 -3.99 5.62
CA ALA A 2 8.07 -4.63 5.04
C ALA A 2 7.53 -3.76 3.90
N GLU A 3 6.91 -4.40 2.91
CA GLU A 3 6.41 -3.71 1.72
C GLU A 3 4.91 -3.95 1.57
N LEU A 4 4.17 -2.90 1.21
CA LEU A 4 2.74 -2.95 0.95
C LEU A 4 2.47 -2.56 -0.50
N LEU A 5 1.93 -3.48 -1.27
CA LEU A 5 1.43 -3.22 -2.61
C LEU A 5 -0.04 -2.85 -2.55
N LEU A 6 -0.36 -1.61 -2.92
CA LEU A 6 -1.71 -1.13 -3.18
C LEU A 6 -2.01 -1.19 -4.68
N GLY A 7 -2.86 -2.12 -5.08
CA GLY A 7 -3.34 -2.26 -6.45
C GLY A 7 -4.69 -1.58 -6.68
N ASN A 8 -4.97 -1.29 -7.96
CA ASN A 8 -6.22 -0.70 -8.41
C ASN A 8 -6.49 0.70 -7.82
N ILE A 9 -5.42 1.43 -7.50
CA ILE A 9 -5.50 2.83 -7.13
C ILE A 9 -5.86 3.68 -8.36
N GLU A 10 -6.32 4.90 -8.12
CA GLU A 10 -6.51 5.88 -9.18
C GLU A 10 -5.14 6.37 -9.70
N GLU A 11 -4.97 6.53 -11.01
CA GLU A 11 -3.68 6.95 -11.59
C GLU A 11 -3.28 8.38 -11.16
N ASN A 12 -4.29 9.23 -10.96
CA ASN A 12 -4.14 10.65 -10.63
C ASN A 12 -4.16 10.92 -9.12
N ILE A 13 -4.22 9.88 -8.28
CA ILE A 13 -4.17 10.06 -6.83
C ILE A 13 -2.84 10.71 -6.46
N ALA A 14 -2.82 11.62 -5.47
CA ALA A 14 -1.58 12.19 -4.96
C ALA A 14 -0.92 11.25 -3.93
N ASP A 15 0.41 11.31 -3.82
CA ASP A 15 1.18 10.54 -2.83
C ASP A 15 0.75 10.89 -1.39
N GLU A 16 0.38 12.15 -1.17
CA GLU A 16 -0.14 12.68 0.09
C GLU A 16 -1.51 12.09 0.45
N GLU A 17 -2.40 11.91 -0.54
CA GLU A 17 -3.71 11.30 -0.34
C GLU A 17 -3.60 9.82 0.02
N ILE A 18 -2.66 9.10 -0.60
CA ILE A 18 -2.34 7.72 -0.22
C ILE A 18 -1.86 7.67 1.24
N ASN A 19 -0.99 8.60 1.63
CA ASN A 19 -0.50 8.70 3.01
C ASN A 19 -1.64 8.99 4.00
N ALA A 20 -2.50 9.97 3.70
CA ALA A 20 -3.64 10.33 4.54
C ALA A 20 -4.64 9.17 4.66
N PHE A 21 -4.91 8.46 3.57
CA PHE A 21 -5.72 7.25 3.58
C PHE A 21 -5.12 6.20 4.52
N LEU A 22 -3.83 5.89 4.37
CA LEU A 22 -3.12 4.92 5.21
C LEU A 22 -3.17 5.31 6.69
N GLN A 23 -2.89 6.58 7.02
CA GLN A 23 -2.98 7.11 8.38
C GLN A 23 -4.38 6.98 8.98
N LYS A 24 -5.43 7.16 8.18
CA LYS A 24 -6.81 6.99 8.62
C LYS A 24 -7.12 5.55 9.07
N TYR A 25 -6.45 4.54 8.49
CA TYR A 25 -6.59 3.14 8.90
C TYR A 25 -5.59 2.68 9.96
N GLY A 26 -4.71 3.59 10.41
CA GLY A 26 -3.71 3.35 11.44
C GLY A 26 -2.34 2.92 10.92
N PHE A 27 -2.07 3.08 9.62
CA PHE A 27 -0.72 2.91 9.08
C PHE A 27 0.09 4.18 9.35
N PRO A 28 1.38 4.05 9.73
CA PRO A 28 2.29 5.20 9.76
C PRO A 28 2.61 5.69 8.34
N PRO A 29 3.27 6.86 8.20
CA PRO A 29 3.83 7.29 6.92
C PRO A 29 4.79 6.24 6.37
N TYR A 30 4.77 6.04 5.06
CA TYR A 30 5.72 5.20 4.35
C TYR A 30 7.07 5.93 4.20
N ASP A 31 8.15 5.18 4.13
CA ASP A 31 9.49 5.70 3.85
C ASP A 31 9.63 6.04 2.36
N GLU A 32 9.19 5.11 1.51
CA GLU A 32 9.35 5.20 0.07
C GLU A 32 8.08 4.72 -0.63
N ILE A 33 7.73 5.37 -1.74
CA ILE A 33 6.61 5.00 -2.60
C ILE A 33 7.10 4.82 -4.02
N GLN A 34 6.75 3.69 -4.62
CA GLN A 34 7.04 3.37 -6.01
C GLN A 34 5.73 3.12 -6.75
N ARG A 35 5.38 4.04 -7.66
CA ARG A 35 4.22 3.89 -8.53
C ARG A 35 4.54 2.95 -9.68
N ILE A 36 3.69 1.95 -9.85
CA ILE A 36 3.76 0.96 -10.93
C ILE A 36 2.61 1.28 -11.90
N GLU A 37 2.97 1.85 -13.03
CA GLU A 37 2.05 2.10 -14.15
C GLU A 37 1.83 0.78 -14.92
N GLY A 38 0.91 -0.05 -14.42
CA GLY A 38 0.48 -1.26 -15.13
C GLY A 38 -0.51 -0.90 -16.24
N ALA A 39 -0.41 -1.54 -17.41
CA ALA A 39 -1.29 -1.36 -18.58
C ALA A 39 -2.80 -1.50 -18.22
N GLY A 40 -3.40 -0.42 -17.73
CA GLY A 40 -4.79 -0.33 -17.27
C GLY A 40 -5.04 -0.54 -15.76
N ARG A 41 -4.03 -0.94 -14.97
CA ARG A 41 -4.15 -1.13 -13.51
C ARG A 41 -2.97 -0.48 -12.78
N PRO A 42 -3.12 0.78 -12.36
CA PRO A 42 -2.15 1.45 -11.52
C PRO A 42 -1.99 0.72 -10.18
N ALA A 43 -0.77 0.65 -9.69
CA ALA A 43 -0.46 0.19 -8.35
C ALA A 43 0.59 1.11 -7.70
N ALA A 44 0.63 1.16 -6.37
CA ALA A 44 1.68 1.80 -5.61
C ALA A 44 2.28 0.78 -4.63
N LEU A 45 3.59 0.60 -4.72
CA LEU A 45 4.36 -0.16 -3.75
C LEU A 45 4.88 0.81 -2.69
N LEU A 46 4.53 0.58 -1.44
CA LEU A 46 4.95 1.38 -0.30
C LEU A 46 5.96 0.57 0.50
N ARG A 47 7.13 1.15 0.77
CA ARG A 47 8.15 0.53 1.61
C ARG A 47 8.12 1.16 2.99
N TYR A 48 8.22 0.29 3.99
CA TYR A 48 8.31 0.67 5.39
C TYR A 48 9.57 0.06 5.98
N ASN A 49 10.52 0.91 6.35
CA ASN A 49 11.76 0.44 6.99
C ASN A 49 11.52 0.08 8.46
N GLU A 50 10.71 0.89 9.14
CA GLU A 50 10.40 0.76 10.56
C GLU A 50 9.33 -0.29 10.88
N LEU A 51 8.56 -0.74 9.88
CA LEU A 51 7.53 -1.76 10.07
C LEU A 51 8.03 -3.18 9.81
N THR A 52 7.36 -4.11 10.49
CA THR A 52 7.48 -5.55 10.30
C THR A 52 6.29 -6.09 9.51
N ASP A 53 6.50 -7.20 8.81
CA ASP A 53 5.50 -7.84 7.95
C ASP A 53 4.27 -8.27 8.74
N ASP A 54 4.48 -8.71 9.99
CA ASP A 54 3.42 -9.11 10.91
C ASP A 54 2.46 -7.94 11.20
N PHE A 55 3.01 -6.75 11.49
CA PHE A 55 2.22 -5.55 11.72
C PHE A 55 1.41 -5.16 10.48
N LEU A 56 2.04 -5.12 9.30
CA LEU A 56 1.34 -4.86 8.05
C LEU A 56 0.25 -5.91 7.77
N ARG A 57 0.46 -7.19 8.09
CA ARG A 57 -0.56 -8.25 7.91
C ARG A 57 -1.78 -8.05 8.81
N THR A 58 -1.62 -7.49 10.00
CA THR A 58 -2.77 -7.15 10.86
C THR A 58 -3.59 -5.98 10.32
N LEU A 59 -2.95 -5.02 9.64
CA LEU A 59 -3.60 -3.83 9.09
C LEU A 59 -4.08 -4.03 7.64
N GLN A 60 -3.43 -4.90 6.86
CA GLN A 60 -3.76 -5.24 5.49
C GLN A 60 -5.26 -5.48 5.28
N PRO A 61 -5.96 -6.34 6.05
CA PRO A 61 -7.39 -6.58 5.84
C PRO A 61 -8.26 -5.34 6.05
N ARG A 62 -7.76 -4.29 6.72
CA ARG A 62 -8.49 -3.04 6.93
C ARG A 62 -8.53 -2.17 5.68
N VAL A 63 -7.48 -2.19 4.87
CA VAL A 63 -7.38 -1.39 3.63
C VAL A 63 -7.62 -2.23 2.38
N HIS A 64 -7.56 -3.56 2.52
CA HIS A 64 -7.87 -4.50 1.46
C HIS A 64 -9.37 -4.51 1.13
N ASN A 65 -9.69 -4.43 -0.17
CA ASN A 65 -11.06 -4.46 -0.68
C ASN A 65 -11.92 -3.26 -0.22
N ILE A 66 -11.26 -2.13 0.04
CA ILE A 66 -11.96 -0.88 0.32
C ILE A 66 -12.38 -0.20 -0.98
N PHE A 67 -13.59 0.35 -0.98
CA PHE A 67 -14.06 1.22 -2.04
C PHE A 67 -13.56 2.65 -1.79
N TRP A 68 -12.59 3.09 -2.59
CA TRP A 68 -11.95 4.41 -2.49
C TRP A 68 -11.74 4.98 -3.89
N HIS A 69 -12.02 6.28 -4.10
CA HIS A 69 -11.92 6.93 -5.42
C HIS A 69 -12.66 6.18 -6.54
N ASN A 70 -13.90 5.76 -6.28
CA ASN A 70 -14.76 5.05 -7.24
C ASN A 70 -14.17 3.71 -7.75
N ARG A 71 -13.21 3.15 -7.01
CA ARG A 71 -12.52 1.89 -7.32
C ARG A 71 -12.36 1.06 -6.06
N THR A 72 -12.30 -0.26 -6.22
CA THR A 72 -11.97 -1.16 -5.11
C THR A 72 -10.47 -1.36 -5.05
N ILE A 73 -9.80 -0.76 -4.08
CA ILE A 73 -8.37 -0.92 -3.88
C ILE A 73 -8.05 -2.28 -3.26
N SER A 74 -6.94 -2.88 -3.68
CA SER A 74 -6.44 -4.14 -3.14
C SER A 74 -5.11 -3.90 -2.44
N ALA A 75 -5.02 -4.31 -1.18
CA ALA A 75 -3.77 -4.24 -0.42
C ALA A 75 -3.16 -5.63 -0.24
N GLN A 76 -1.88 -5.77 -0.57
CA GLN A 76 -1.12 -7.01 -0.44
C GLN A 76 0.21 -6.71 0.24
N VAL A 77 0.53 -7.43 1.31
CA VAL A 77 1.85 -7.34 1.95
C VAL A 77 2.81 -8.20 1.15
N ILE A 78 3.87 -7.59 0.63
CA ILE A 78 4.95 -8.29 -0.03
C ILE A 78 5.98 -8.58 1.07
N PRO A 79 6.18 -9.85 1.46
CA PRO A 79 7.29 -10.18 2.35
C PRO A 79 8.57 -9.85 1.60
N VAL A 80 9.45 -9.07 2.24
CA VAL A 80 10.82 -8.94 1.74
C VAL A 80 11.38 -10.36 1.75
N ARG A 81 11.64 -10.94 0.58
CA ARG A 81 12.33 -12.22 0.52
C ARG A 81 13.71 -11.97 1.13
N GLU A 82 13.93 -12.42 2.35
CA GLU A 82 15.27 -12.82 2.76
C GLU A 82 15.65 -13.93 1.78
N GLU A 83 16.49 -13.57 0.80
CA GLU A 83 17.21 -14.58 0.02
C GLU A 83 18.09 -15.32 1.02
N ASP A 84 17.72 -16.57 1.33
CA ASP A 84 18.50 -17.52 2.14
C ASP A 84 19.84 -17.87 1.47
#